data_AF-A0A377DJE8-F1
#
_entry.id   AF-A0A377DJE8-F1
#
_cell.length_a   1.000
_cell.length_b   1.000
_cell.length_c   1.000
_cell.angle_alpha   90.00
_cell.angle_beta   90.00
_cell.angle_gamma   90.00
#
_symmetry.space_group_name_H-M   'P 1'
#
loop_
_entity.id
_entity.type
_entity.pdbx_description
1 polymer ?
#
loop_
_entity_poly.entity_id
_entity_poly.type
_entity_poly.pdbx_seq_one_letter_code
_entity_poly.pdbx_strand_id
1 'polypeptide(L)'
;MQLAQINATQVEIPETTLSALVAEQAAKTPHAPALVDASYQFSYWEMREQVVALANLLRERGVKPGDSVAVALPRSVFLTLALHAIVEAGAAWLPLDTGYPDDRLKMMLEDARPSLLITTDDQLPRFADVPDLTSLCYNAPLTPQGSGAAETFTTAPHGLYHLYLWLHRQAERGNGRADGYR
;
A
#
# COMPACT_ATOMS: atom_id res chain seq x y z
N MET A 1 0.88 9.00 -41.28
CA MET A 1 -0.48 8.51 -40.94
C MET A 1 -0.49 7.27 -40.06
N GLN A 2 0.38 6.27 -40.26
CA GLN A 2 0.36 5.00 -39.50
C GLN A 2 0.58 5.12 -37.98
N LEU A 3 1.51 5.97 -37.51
CA LEU A 3 1.78 6.15 -36.08
C LEU A 3 0.61 6.80 -35.31
N ALA A 4 -0.09 7.75 -35.95
CA ALA A 4 -1.25 8.40 -35.34
C ALA A 4 -2.38 7.40 -35.09
N GLN A 5 -2.55 6.42 -35.99
CA GLN A 5 -3.54 5.37 -35.87
C GLN A 5 -3.17 4.34 -34.80
N ILE A 6 -1.88 3.98 -34.69
CA ILE A 6 -1.39 3.08 -33.62
C ILE A 6 -1.56 3.72 -32.24
N ASN A 7 -1.36 5.05 -32.14
CA ASN A 7 -1.49 5.80 -30.89
C ASN A 7 -2.91 6.32 -30.62
N ALA A 8 -3.91 5.93 -31.42
CA ALA A 8 -5.31 6.28 -31.21
C ALA A 8 -5.94 5.39 -30.12
N THR A 9 -5.35 5.43 -28.92
CA THR A 9 -5.73 4.61 -27.75
C THR A 9 -6.59 5.39 -26.75
N GLN A 10 -7.19 6.51 -27.16
CA GLN A 10 -8.06 7.31 -26.30
C GLN A 10 -9.32 6.51 -25.95
N VAL A 11 -9.53 6.30 -24.66
CA VAL A 11 -10.72 5.66 -24.09
C VAL A 11 -11.18 6.53 -22.94
N GLU A 12 -12.46 6.91 -22.93
CA GLU A 12 -13.05 7.61 -21.79
C GLU A 12 -13.19 6.63 -20.63
N ILE A 13 -12.65 7.01 -19.46
CA ILE A 13 -12.70 6.21 -18.23
C ILE A 13 -13.31 7.10 -17.14
N PRO A 14 -14.26 6.59 -16.33
CA PRO A 14 -14.84 7.37 -15.24
C PRO A 14 -13.78 7.74 -14.20
N GLU A 15 -13.92 8.93 -13.60
CA GLU A 15 -13.12 9.30 -12.44
C GLU A 15 -13.48 8.40 -11.25
N THR A 16 -12.52 7.60 -10.78
CA THR A 16 -12.72 6.64 -9.70
C THR A 16 -11.39 6.35 -8.99
N THR A 17 -11.45 5.58 -7.90
CA THR A 17 -10.27 5.13 -7.15
C THR A 17 -10.26 3.61 -7.02
N LEU A 18 -9.09 3.04 -6.70
CA LEU A 18 -8.97 1.62 -6.42
C LEU A 18 -9.89 1.19 -5.26
N SER A 19 -9.96 1.97 -4.18
CA SER A 19 -10.88 1.70 -3.06
C SER A 19 -12.34 1.72 -3.49
N ALA A 20 -12.74 2.68 -4.33
CA ALA A 20 -14.12 2.76 -4.83
C ALA A 20 -14.50 1.53 -5.67
N LEU A 21 -13.63 1.12 -6.60
CA LEU A 21 -13.86 -0.06 -7.45
C LEU A 21 -13.93 -1.36 -6.63
N VAL A 22 -13.07 -1.50 -5.62
CA VAL A 22 -13.07 -2.68 -4.73
C VAL A 22 -14.30 -2.70 -3.83
N ALA A 23 -14.72 -1.55 -3.30
CA ALA A 23 -15.94 -1.44 -2.51
C ALA A 23 -17.18 -1.77 -3.36
N GLU A 24 -17.24 -1.28 -4.60
CA GLU A 24 -18.31 -1.59 -5.55
C GLU A 24 -18.39 -3.10 -5.83
N GLN A 25 -17.25 -3.75 -6.09
CA GLN A 25 -17.23 -5.20 -6.31
C GLN A 25 -17.65 -5.99 -5.06
N ALA A 26 -17.20 -5.56 -3.88
CA ALA A 26 -17.58 -6.21 -2.62
C ALA A 26 -19.09 -6.12 -2.34
N ALA A 27 -19.73 -5.01 -2.72
CA ALA A 27 -21.17 -4.86 -2.63
C ALA A 27 -21.93 -5.79 -3.61
N LYS A 28 -21.37 -6.07 -4.79
CA LYS A 28 -21.96 -6.97 -5.78
C LYS A 28 -21.90 -8.44 -5.38
N THR A 29 -20.79 -8.88 -4.79
CA THR A 29 -20.54 -10.30 -4.48
C THR A 29 -20.00 -10.50 -3.05
N PRO A 30 -20.74 -10.09 -2.01
CA PRO A 30 -20.21 -10.02 -0.64
C PRO A 30 -19.74 -11.37 -0.09
N HIS A 31 -20.43 -12.46 -0.44
CA HIS A 31 -20.14 -13.80 0.07
C HIS A 31 -19.20 -14.62 -0.84
N ALA A 32 -18.77 -14.07 -1.97
CA ALA A 32 -17.82 -14.76 -2.84
C ALA A 32 -16.41 -14.74 -2.22
N PRO A 33 -15.59 -15.81 -2.41
CA PRO A 33 -14.21 -15.83 -1.94
C PRO A 33 -13.38 -14.76 -2.66
N ALA A 34 -12.63 -13.97 -1.89
CA ALA A 34 -11.86 -12.83 -2.40
C ALA A 34 -10.35 -12.98 -2.21
N LEU A 35 -9.93 -13.44 -1.02
CA LEU A 35 -8.52 -13.48 -0.64
C LEU A 35 -8.22 -14.73 0.19
N VAL A 36 -7.23 -15.51 -0.24
CA VAL A 36 -6.90 -16.82 0.35
C VAL A 36 -5.39 -17.01 0.43
N ASP A 37 -4.93 -17.58 1.55
CA ASP A 37 -3.62 -18.21 1.68
C ASP A 37 -3.73 -19.58 2.39
N ALA A 38 -2.63 -20.11 2.90
CA ALA A 38 -2.62 -21.41 3.57
C ALA A 38 -3.40 -21.46 4.89
N SER A 39 -3.66 -20.31 5.53
CA SER A 39 -4.26 -20.22 6.86
C SER A 39 -5.60 -19.46 6.88
N TYR A 40 -5.83 -18.57 5.91
CA TYR A 40 -7.00 -17.72 5.88
C TYR A 40 -7.72 -17.77 4.54
N GLN A 41 -9.05 -17.65 4.61
CA GLN A 41 -9.91 -17.38 3.47
C GLN A 41 -10.90 -16.30 3.87
N PHE A 42 -10.92 -15.21 3.12
CA PHE A 42 -11.85 -14.11 3.29
C PHE A 42 -12.80 -14.03 2.10
N SER A 43 -14.09 -13.88 2.39
CA SER A 43 -15.06 -13.35 1.44
C SER A 43 -14.81 -11.88 1.15
N TYR A 44 -15.43 -11.32 0.11
CA TYR A 44 -15.35 -9.88 -0.17
C TYR A 44 -15.83 -9.03 1.01
N TRP A 45 -16.89 -9.46 1.71
CA TRP A 45 -17.38 -8.77 2.90
C TRP A 45 -16.33 -8.73 4.02
N GLU A 46 -15.80 -9.91 4.39
CA GLU A 46 -14.81 -10.00 5.48
C GLU A 46 -13.50 -9.28 5.12
N MET A 47 -13.06 -9.37 3.87
CA MET A 47 -11.90 -8.61 3.37
C MET A 47 -12.13 -7.11 3.54
N ARG A 48 -13.32 -6.60 3.20
CA ARG A 48 -13.64 -5.18 3.37
C ARG A 48 -13.67 -4.75 4.84
N GLU A 49 -14.22 -5.57 5.73
CA GLU A 49 -14.17 -5.29 7.17
C GLU A 49 -12.74 -5.18 7.68
N GLN A 50 -11.85 -6.09 7.28
CA GLN A 50 -10.44 -6.05 7.66
C GLN A 50 -9.72 -4.83 7.09
N VAL A 51 -9.97 -4.48 5.82
CA VAL A 51 -9.38 -3.31 5.17
C VAL A 51 -9.82 -2.01 5.86
N VAL A 52 -11.11 -1.85 6.15
CA VAL A 52 -11.63 -0.66 6.84
C VAL A 52 -11.11 -0.57 8.26
N ALA A 53 -11.10 -1.68 9.00
CA ALA A 53 -10.57 -1.72 10.36
C ALA A 53 -9.09 -1.32 10.41
N LEU A 54 -8.27 -1.86 9.50
CA LEU A 54 -6.86 -1.49 9.42
C LEU A 54 -6.68 -0.04 8.96
N ALA A 55 -7.47 0.44 7.99
CA ALA A 55 -7.40 1.84 7.55
C ALA A 55 -7.72 2.83 8.68
N ASN A 56 -8.70 2.51 9.54
CA ASN A 56 -9.01 3.30 10.72
C ASN A 56 -7.87 3.26 11.74
N LEU A 57 -7.29 2.09 12.00
CA LEU A 57 -6.10 1.97 12.84
C LEU A 57 -4.93 2.81 12.30
N LEU A 58 -4.70 2.83 10.99
CA LEU A 58 -3.67 3.67 10.37
C LEU A 58 -3.92 5.15 10.63
N ARG A 59 -5.17 5.61 10.50
CA ARG A 59 -5.57 7.00 10.81
C ARG A 59 -5.38 7.34 12.29
N GLU A 60 -5.73 6.42 13.19
CA GLU A 60 -5.49 6.56 14.64
C GLU A 60 -3.99 6.68 14.96
N ARG A 61 -3.12 6.05 14.14
CA ARG A 61 -1.66 6.20 14.22
C ARG A 61 -1.12 7.43 13.48
N GLY A 62 -1.99 8.30 12.96
CA GLY A 62 -1.63 9.59 12.40
C GLY A 62 -1.44 9.62 10.88
N VAL A 63 -1.71 8.53 10.16
CA VAL A 63 -1.66 8.50 8.69
C VAL A 63 -2.80 9.37 8.12
N LYS A 64 -2.45 10.25 7.18
CA LYS A 64 -3.37 11.17 6.49
C LYS A 64 -3.37 10.92 4.99
N PRO A 65 -4.43 11.35 4.28
CA PRO A 65 -4.44 11.35 2.83
C PRO A 65 -3.24 12.10 2.24
N GLY A 66 -2.54 11.46 1.29
CA GLY A 66 -1.32 11.97 0.68
C GLY A 66 -0.01 11.52 1.34
N ASP A 67 -0.08 10.92 2.53
CA ASP A 67 1.10 10.35 3.19
C ASP A 67 1.58 9.08 2.47
N SER A 68 2.82 8.68 2.79
CA SER A 68 3.35 7.37 2.43
C SER A 68 3.44 6.44 3.64
N VAL A 69 3.17 5.15 3.45
CA VAL A 69 3.26 4.11 4.46
C VAL A 69 4.19 3.01 3.95
N ALA A 70 5.31 2.78 4.64
CA ALA A 70 6.23 1.70 4.29
C ALA A 70 5.66 0.34 4.69
N VAL A 71 5.92 -0.69 3.88
CA VAL A 71 5.41 -2.04 4.10
C VAL A 71 6.55 -3.05 3.97
N ALA A 72 6.91 -3.68 5.08
CA ALA A 72 7.91 -4.74 5.19
C ALA A 72 7.24 -6.02 5.73
N LEU A 73 6.33 -6.60 4.95
CA LEU A 73 5.58 -7.80 5.32
C LEU A 73 5.97 -9.00 4.45
N PRO A 74 6.01 -10.23 5.00
CA PRO A 74 6.10 -11.43 4.20
C PRO A 74 4.83 -11.64 3.36
N ARG A 75 4.95 -12.42 2.28
CA ARG A 75 3.80 -12.80 1.45
C ARG A 75 2.78 -13.60 2.27
N SER A 76 1.61 -13.01 2.49
CA SER A 76 0.43 -13.59 3.15
C SER A 76 -0.81 -12.77 2.79
N VAL A 77 -2.00 -13.16 3.24
CA VAL A 77 -3.20 -12.31 3.13
C VAL A 77 -3.00 -10.92 3.75
N PHE A 78 -2.20 -10.79 4.81
CA PHE A 78 -1.98 -9.54 5.53
C PHE A 78 -1.23 -8.50 4.69
N LEU A 79 -0.36 -8.94 3.77
CA LEU A 79 0.27 -8.03 2.81
C LEU A 79 -0.79 -7.36 1.94
N THR A 80 -1.69 -8.15 1.33
CA THR A 80 -2.78 -7.62 0.50
C THR A 80 -3.72 -6.71 1.31
N LEU A 81 -4.13 -7.14 2.50
CA LEU A 81 -4.98 -6.33 3.39
C LEU A 81 -4.31 -4.99 3.74
N ALA A 82 -3.01 -4.98 4.02
CA ALA A 82 -2.25 -3.75 4.29
C ALA A 82 -2.26 -2.78 3.10
N LEU A 83 -2.00 -3.27 1.88
CA LEU A 83 -2.01 -2.42 0.68
C LEU A 83 -3.38 -1.77 0.46
N HIS A 84 -4.46 -2.55 0.56
CA HIS A 84 -5.82 -2.03 0.42
C HIS A 84 -6.16 -1.04 1.54
N ALA A 85 -5.75 -1.29 2.78
CA ALA A 85 -5.99 -0.40 3.91
C ALA A 85 -5.24 0.94 3.79
N ILE A 86 -4.02 0.93 3.25
CA ILE A 86 -3.25 2.15 2.99
C ILE A 86 -3.96 3.02 1.95
N VAL A 87 -4.43 2.42 0.86
CA VAL A 87 -5.20 3.13 -0.18
C VAL A 87 -6.54 3.63 0.37
N GLU A 88 -7.21 2.81 1.19
CA GLU A 88 -8.45 3.18 1.87
C GLU A 88 -8.25 4.37 2.82
N ALA A 89 -7.07 4.49 3.44
CA ALA A 89 -6.68 5.64 4.26
C ALA A 89 -6.34 6.89 3.43
N GLY A 90 -6.30 6.77 2.09
CA GLY A 90 -5.89 7.85 1.17
C GLY A 90 -4.38 8.02 1.05
N ALA A 91 -3.60 7.06 1.56
CA ALA A 91 -2.14 7.08 1.53
C ALA A 91 -1.59 6.20 0.39
N ALA A 92 -0.30 6.35 0.11
CA ALA A 92 0.43 5.52 -0.84
C ALA A 92 1.31 4.51 -0.10
N TRP A 93 1.39 3.26 -0.59
CA TRP A 93 2.27 2.27 0.03
C TRP A 93 3.69 2.33 -0.56
N LEU A 94 4.70 2.14 0.27
CA LEU A 94 6.10 1.98 -0.13
C LEU A 94 6.52 0.53 0.16
N PRO A 95 6.64 -0.35 -0.85
CA PRO A 95 7.06 -1.72 -0.60
C PRO A 95 8.56 -1.76 -0.27
N LEU A 96 8.90 -2.42 0.84
CA LEU A 96 10.27 -2.72 1.24
C LEU A 96 10.52 -4.21 1.06
N ASP A 97 11.53 -4.55 0.26
CA ASP A 97 12.01 -5.93 0.14
C ASP A 97 12.91 -6.26 1.33
N THR A 98 12.43 -7.11 2.24
CA THR A 98 13.20 -7.53 3.42
C THR A 98 14.44 -8.36 3.04
N GLY A 99 14.59 -8.80 1.78
CA GLY A 99 15.83 -9.36 1.26
C GLY A 99 16.96 -8.34 1.05
N TYR A 100 16.66 -7.03 1.10
CA TYR A 100 17.69 -5.99 0.99
C TYR A 100 18.48 -5.82 2.28
N PRO A 101 19.77 -5.40 2.19
CA PRO A 101 20.57 -5.06 3.36
C PRO A 101 20.00 -3.83 4.09
N ASP A 102 20.24 -3.75 5.40
CA ASP A 102 19.65 -2.73 6.28
C ASP A 102 19.98 -1.30 5.84
N ASP A 103 21.21 -1.04 5.38
CA ASP A 103 21.60 0.28 4.85
C ASP A 103 20.72 0.74 3.68
N ARG A 104 20.33 -0.19 2.80
CA ARG A 104 19.45 0.13 1.66
C ARG A 104 18.04 0.43 2.12
N LEU A 105 17.53 -0.34 3.09
CA LEU A 105 16.21 -0.11 3.67
C LEU A 105 16.15 1.24 4.39
N LYS A 106 17.19 1.57 5.17
CA LYS A 106 17.32 2.85 5.86
C LYS A 106 17.37 4.01 4.88
N MET A 107 18.18 3.93 3.82
CA MET A 107 18.21 4.95 2.76
C MET A 107 16.83 5.17 2.12
N MET A 108 16.09 4.10 1.81
CA MET A 108 14.74 4.21 1.25
C MET A 108 13.78 4.92 2.21
N LEU A 109 13.86 4.61 3.50
CA LEU A 109 13.05 5.23 4.55
C LEU A 109 13.41 6.71 4.76
N GLU A 110 14.70 7.05 4.77
CA GLU A 110 15.19 8.44 4.88
C GLU A 110 14.75 9.31 3.69
N ASP A 111 14.78 8.74 2.48
CA ASP A 111 14.35 9.42 1.25
C ASP A 111 12.84 9.61 1.18
N ALA A 112 12.07 8.58 1.56
CA ALA A 112 10.61 8.58 1.43
C ALA A 112 9.88 9.23 2.60
N ARG A 113 10.51 9.25 3.79
CA ARG A 113 9.96 9.75 5.06
C ARG A 113 8.52 9.30 5.29
N PRO A 114 8.26 7.97 5.32
CA PRO A 114 6.92 7.47 5.52
C PRO A 114 6.40 7.87 6.89
N SER A 115 5.10 8.15 6.96
CA SER A 115 4.44 8.48 8.22
C SER A 115 4.33 7.26 9.15
N LEU A 116 4.37 6.05 8.58
CA LEU A 116 4.28 4.80 9.32
C LEU A 116 4.97 3.65 8.57
N LEU A 117 5.53 2.70 9.31
CA LEU A 117 5.99 1.39 8.83
C LEU A 117 5.06 0.27 9.31
N ILE A 118 4.50 -0.50 8.38
CA ILE A 118 3.83 -1.77 8.68
C ILE A 118 4.85 -2.90 8.52
N THR A 119 5.04 -3.69 9.57
CA THR A 119 6.02 -4.79 9.61
C THR A 119 5.52 -5.94 10.47
N THR A 120 6.31 -6.99 10.62
CA THR A 120 6.13 -8.04 11.64
C THR A 120 7.09 -7.83 12.82
N ASP A 121 6.77 -8.45 13.95
CA ASP A 121 7.55 -8.33 15.20
C ASP A 121 9.00 -8.82 15.03
N ASP A 122 9.20 -9.88 14.26
CA ASP A 122 10.52 -10.45 13.97
C ASP A 122 11.40 -9.54 13.07
N GLN A 123 10.78 -8.71 12.22
CA GLN A 123 11.49 -7.78 11.34
C GLN A 123 11.72 -6.42 12.00
N LEU A 124 10.90 -6.04 12.99
CA LEU A 124 10.96 -4.74 13.65
C LEU A 124 12.36 -4.35 14.16
N PRO A 125 13.18 -5.25 14.75
CA PRO A 125 14.52 -4.91 15.22
C PRO A 125 15.44 -4.31 14.15
N ARG A 126 15.24 -4.64 12.87
CA ARG A 126 16.04 -4.10 11.75
C ARG A 126 15.81 -2.61 11.51
N PHE A 127 14.69 -2.08 12.01
CA PHE A 127 14.29 -0.68 11.82
C PHE A 127 14.44 0.16 13.10
N ALA A 128 14.98 -0.41 14.18
CA ALA A 128 15.12 0.28 15.47
C ALA A 128 16.02 1.52 15.39
N ASP A 129 16.99 1.52 14.49
CA ASP A 129 17.95 2.62 14.28
C ASP A 129 17.49 3.66 13.25
N VAL A 130 16.22 3.60 12.82
CA VAL A 130 15.61 4.60 11.95
C VAL A 130 14.91 5.65 12.82
N PRO A 131 15.42 6.89 12.89
CA PRO A 131 14.86 7.92 13.75
C PRO A 131 13.46 8.32 13.29
N ASP A 132 12.62 8.70 14.26
CA ASP A 132 11.27 9.26 14.06
C ASP A 132 10.30 8.34 13.27
N LEU A 133 10.59 7.05 13.14
CA LEU A 133 9.75 6.10 12.43
C LEU A 133 8.72 5.45 13.37
N THR A 134 7.43 5.73 13.14
CA THR A 134 6.35 5.03 13.83
C THR A 134 6.12 3.67 13.18
N SER A 135 6.07 2.59 13.98
CA SER A 135 5.87 1.23 13.48
C SER A 135 4.56 0.59 13.95
N LEU A 136 3.98 -0.28 13.12
CA LEU A 136 2.83 -1.11 13.42
C LEU A 136 3.13 -2.56 13.05
N CYS A 137 3.05 -3.48 14.02
CA CYS A 137 3.09 -4.90 13.75
C CYS A 137 1.71 -5.39 13.27
N TYR A 138 1.65 -6.04 12.10
CA TYR A 138 0.40 -6.56 11.54
C TYR A 138 0.57 -7.99 11.00
N ASN A 139 0.02 -8.96 11.73
CA ASN A 139 0.13 -10.39 11.42
C ASN A 139 -1.10 -11.22 11.85
N ALA A 140 -2.21 -10.55 12.21
CA ALA A 140 -3.45 -11.18 12.62
C ALA A 140 -4.65 -10.30 12.25
N PRO A 141 -5.86 -10.88 12.05
CA PRO A 141 -7.06 -10.10 11.79
C PRO A 141 -7.38 -9.13 12.94
N LEU A 142 -7.92 -7.96 12.59
CA LEU A 142 -8.46 -7.01 13.56
C LEU A 142 -9.92 -7.33 13.81
N THR A 143 -10.41 -7.05 15.02
CA THR A 143 -11.83 -7.16 15.33
C THR A 143 -12.61 -6.13 14.50
N PRO A 144 -13.58 -6.54 13.66
CA PRO A 144 -14.41 -5.61 12.94
C PRO A 144 -15.17 -4.71 13.90
N GLN A 145 -15.09 -3.40 13.71
CA GLN A 145 -15.99 -2.45 14.39
C GLN A 145 -17.32 -2.49 13.62
N GLY A 146 -18.33 -3.15 14.17
CA GLY A 146 -19.57 -3.52 13.46
C GLY A 146 -20.24 -2.36 12.69
N SER A 147 -20.73 -2.69 11.48
CA SER A 147 -21.61 -1.92 10.57
C SER A 147 -21.69 -0.40 10.75
N GLY A 148 -20.55 0.29 10.85
CA GLY A 148 -20.46 1.68 10.45
C GLY A 148 -20.35 1.69 8.94
N ALA A 149 -21.36 2.20 8.23
CA ALA A 149 -21.28 2.42 6.80
C ALA A 149 -19.98 3.21 6.53
N ALA A 150 -18.97 2.53 5.98
CA ALA A 150 -17.68 3.14 5.72
C ALA A 150 -17.92 4.23 4.68
N GLU A 151 -17.89 5.49 5.12
CA GLU A 151 -17.78 6.62 4.22
C GLU A 151 -16.56 6.36 3.34
N THR A 152 -16.82 6.00 2.09
CA THR A 152 -15.76 5.80 1.11
C THR A 152 -15.24 7.18 0.80
N PHE A 153 -14.14 7.57 1.45
CA PHE A 153 -13.54 8.87 1.17
C PHE A 153 -13.02 8.84 -0.27
N THR A 154 -13.68 9.60 -1.14
CA THR A 154 -13.14 9.98 -2.45
C THR A 154 -11.89 10.81 -2.21
N THR A 155 -10.76 10.14 -1.99
CA THR A 155 -9.47 10.82 -2.00
C THR A 155 -9.14 11.13 -3.45
N ALA A 156 -8.68 12.36 -3.69
CA ALA A 156 -8.27 12.84 -5.00
C ALA A 156 -7.28 11.86 -5.68
N PRO A 157 -7.28 11.74 -7.02
CA PRO A 157 -6.52 10.75 -7.79
C PRO A 157 -4.98 10.80 -7.64
N HIS A 158 -4.44 11.66 -6.78
CA HIS A 158 -3.03 12.06 -6.76
C HIS A 158 -2.12 11.23 -5.85
N GLY A 159 -2.62 10.35 -4.97
CA GLY A 159 -1.77 9.54 -4.09
C GLY A 159 -0.81 8.59 -4.84
N LEU A 160 -1.30 7.95 -5.91
CA LEU A 160 -0.51 7.06 -6.76
C LEU A 160 0.56 7.80 -7.59
N TYR A 161 0.34 9.08 -7.88
CA TYR A 161 1.30 9.92 -8.60
C TYR A 161 2.58 10.14 -7.78
N HIS A 162 2.47 10.34 -6.47
CA HIS A 162 3.63 10.54 -5.59
C HIS A 162 4.51 9.29 -5.46
N LEU A 163 3.90 8.09 -5.39
CA LEU A 163 4.64 6.83 -5.38
C LEU A 163 5.26 6.52 -6.75
N TYR A 164 4.53 6.76 -7.85
CA TYR A 164 5.06 6.61 -9.20
C TYR A 164 6.27 7.53 -9.42
N LEU A 165 6.18 8.81 -9.04
CA LEU A 165 7.30 9.74 -9.11
C LEU A 165 8.48 9.30 -8.23
N TRP A 166 8.22 8.75 -7.04
CA TRP A 166 9.28 8.27 -6.16
C TRP A 166 9.98 7.03 -6.73
N LEU A 167 9.23 6.02 -7.20
CA LEU A 167 9.78 4.83 -7.86
C LEU A 167 10.55 5.19 -9.14
N HIS A 168 10.02 6.12 -9.94
CA HIS A 168 10.68 6.60 -11.16
C HIS A 168 11.97 7.37 -10.83
N ARG A 169 11.95 8.23 -9.81
CA ARG A 169 13.14 8.96 -9.35
C ARG A 169 14.22 8.02 -8.76
N GLN A 170 13.82 6.92 -8.11
CA GLN A 170 14.74 5.87 -7.67
C GLN A 170 15.38 5.12 -8.86
N ALA A 171 14.60 4.78 -9.89
CA ALA A 171 15.11 4.16 -11.11
C ALA A 171 16.12 5.06 -11.85
N GLU A 172 15.89 6.38 -11.87
CA GLU A 172 16.80 7.36 -12.45
C GLU A 172 18.10 7.52 -11.63
N ARG A 173 18.03 7.48 -10.29
CA ARG A 173 19.22 7.54 -9.41
C ARG A 173 20.03 6.24 -9.44
N GLY A 174 19.39 5.09 -9.63
CA GLY A 174 20.03 3.77 -9.71
C GLY A 174 20.82 3.50 -10.99
N ASN A 175 20.68 4.32 -12.04
CA ASN A 175 21.38 4.14 -13.32
C ASN A 175 22.66 5.00 -13.44
N GLY A 176 23.12 5.60 -12.35
CA GLY A 176 24.25 6.53 -12.32
C GLY A 176 25.42 6.06 -11.46
N ARG A 177 26.00 4.88 -11.74
CA ARG A 177 27.41 4.48 -11.50
C ARG A 177 27.59 2.97 -11.74
N ALA A 178 27.58 2.58 -13.00
CA ALA A 178 28.23 1.36 -13.45
C ALA A 178 29.23 1.75 -14.55
N ASP A 179 30.26 2.50 -14.16
CA ASP A 179 31.45 2.65 -15.00
C ASP A 179 32.67 2.81 -14.09
N GLY A 180 33.58 1.84 -14.15
CA GLY A 180 34.84 1.89 -13.39
C GLY A 180 35.19 0.62 -12.60
N TYR A 181 35.32 -0.52 -13.27
CA TYR A 181 36.37 -1.47 -12.92
C TYR A 181 37.35 -1.53 -14.11
N ARG A 182 38.53 -0.94 -13.92
CA ARG A 182 39.77 -1.35 -14.58
C ARG A 182 40.53 -2.23 -13.62
#